data_AF-Q1Z4N6-F1
#
_entry.id   AF-Q1Z4N6-F1
#
_cell.length_a   1.000
_cell.length_b   1.000
_cell.length_c   1.000
_cell.angle_alpha   90.00
_cell.angle_beta   90.00
_cell.angle_gamma   90.00
#
_symmetry.space_group_name_H-M   'P 1'
#
loop_
_entity.id
_entity.type
_entity.pdbx_description
1 polymer ?
#
loop_
_entity_poly.entity_id
_entity_poly.type
_entity_poly.pdbx_seq_one_letter_code
_entity_poly.pdbx_strand_id
1 'polypeptide(L)' 'MQIKDLKQGMWIECQRGVAEIISIDQANNVVIIESKDDHTRNTIQCDDITDQPQLHTGCDSYY' A
#
# COMPACT_ATOMS: atom_id res chain seq x y z
N MET A 1 3.74 -1.33 6.68
CA MET A 1 4.47 -1.84 5.49
C MET A 1 5.83 -1.14 5.43
N GLN A 2 6.93 -1.77 4.98
CA GLN A 2 8.16 -0.99 4.71
C GLN A 2 8.10 -0.43 3.29
N ILE A 3 8.63 0.79 3.06
CA ILE A 3 8.68 1.40 1.71
C ILE A 3 9.38 0.54 0.66
N LYS A 4 10.26 -0.38 1.12
CA LYS A 4 10.98 -1.34 0.28
C LYS A 4 10.09 -2.42 -0.32
N ASP A 5 8.94 -2.68 0.29
CA ASP A 5 7.97 -3.67 -0.16
C ASP A 5 6.93 -3.06 -1.10
N LEU A 6 6.85 -1.72 -1.14
CA LEU A 6 5.94 -0.98 -2.00
C LEU A 6 6.44 -0.94 -3.44
N LYS A 7 5.52 -1.09 -4.38
CA LYS A 7 5.78 -0.96 -5.82
C LYS A 7 4.74 -0.07 -6.47
N GLN A 8 5.16 0.67 -7.48
CA GLN A 8 4.23 1.41 -8.34
C GLN A 8 3.22 0.44 -8.98
N GLY A 9 1.94 0.83 -9.01
CA GLY A 9 0.81 0.02 -9.46
C GLY A 9 0.27 -0.95 -8.40
N MET A 10 0.85 -0.97 -7.20
CA MET A 10 0.34 -1.76 -6.09
C MET A 10 -0.89 -1.08 -5.48
N TRP A 11 -1.89 -1.87 -5.13
CA TRP A 11 -3.05 -1.41 -4.37
C TRP A 11 -2.75 -1.55 -2.89
N ILE A 12 -2.95 -0.46 -2.15
CA ILE A 12 -2.75 -0.40 -0.71
C ILE A 12 -4.00 0.11 0.00
N GLU A 13 -4.16 -0.30 1.25
CA GLU A 13 -5.17 0.26 2.15
C GLU A 13 -4.52 1.34 3.01
N CYS A 14 -5.22 2.47 3.13
CA CYS A 14 -4.82 3.59 3.97
C CYS A 14 -6.05 4.07 4.77
N GLN A 15 -5.87 5.01 5.68
CA GLN A 15 -6.96 5.53 6.53
C GLN A 15 -8.18 6.06 5.75
N ARG A 16 -7.99 6.45 4.47
CA ARG A 16 -9.03 6.96 3.59
C ARG A 16 -9.69 5.90 2.72
N GLY A 17 -9.25 4.64 2.81
CA GLY A 17 -9.72 3.54 1.98
C GLY A 17 -8.63 2.97 1.09
N VAL A 18 -9.04 2.42 -0.05
CA VAL A 18 -8.15 1.71 -0.98
C VAL A 18 -7.64 2.66 -2.06
N ALA A 19 -6.33 2.66 -2.28
CA ALA A 19 -5.67 3.52 -3.24
C ALA A 19 -4.55 2.79 -3.99
N GLU A 20 -4.27 3.24 -5.21
CA GLU A 20 -3.20 2.72 -6.06
C GLU A 20 -1.94 3.57 -5.92
N ILE A 21 -0.77 2.95 -5.79
CA ILE A 21 0.51 3.68 -5.75
C ILE A 21 0.89 4.15 -7.16
N ILE A 22 0.87 5.46 -7.36
CA ILE A 22 1.27 6.10 -8.62
C ILE A 22 2.78 6.33 -8.66
N SER A 23 3.38 6.67 -7.51
CA SER A 23 4.82 6.92 -7.41
C SER A 23 5.31 6.77 -5.97
N ILE A 24 6.60 6.48 -5.80
CA ILE A 24 7.24 6.26 -4.50
C ILE A 24 8.43 7.20 -4.41
N ASP A 25 8.46 8.06 -3.40
CA ASP A 25 9.61 8.89 -3.07
C ASP A 25 10.32 8.30 -1.84
N GLN A 26 11.39 7.56 -2.12
CA GLN A 26 12.22 6.94 -1.10
C GLN A 26 13.09 7.94 -0.33
N ALA A 27 13.38 9.11 -0.89
CA ALA A 27 14.20 10.12 -0.22
C ALA A 27 13.46 10.75 0.96
N ASN A 28 12.13 10.93 0.81
CA ASN A 28 11.27 11.52 1.83
C ASN A 28 10.36 10.50 2.54
N ASN A 29 10.49 9.20 2.22
CA ASN A 29 9.66 8.12 2.76
C ASN A 29 8.14 8.28 2.53
N VAL A 30 7.77 8.89 1.40
CA VAL A 30 6.37 9.17 1.04
C VAL A 30 5.97 8.43 -0.22
N VAL A 31 4.68 8.14 -0.34
CA VAL A 31 4.09 7.60 -1.56
C VAL A 31 2.98 8.50 -2.06
N ILE A 32 2.91 8.61 -3.37
CA ILE A 32 1.82 9.27 -4.07
C ILE A 32 0.83 8.17 -4.44
N ILE A 33 -0.36 8.28 -3.89
CA ILE A 33 -1.45 7.33 -4.09
C ILE A 33 -2.60 8.01 -4.82
N GLU A 34 -3.35 7.24 -5.59
CA GLU A 34 -4.60 7.66 -6.21
C GLU A 34 -5.76 6.85 -5.63
N SER A 35 -6.71 7.56 -5.01
CA SER A 35 -7.89 6.95 -4.43
C SER A 35 -8.76 6.32 -5.51
N LYS A 36 -9.31 5.14 -5.23
CA LYS A 36 -10.20 4.44 -6.18
C LYS A 36 -11.53 5.15 -6.41
N ASP A 37 -12.07 5.79 -5.37
CA ASP A 37 -13.45 6.28 -5.38
C ASP A 37 -13.60 7.64 -6.09
N ASP A 38 -12.61 8.52 -5.95
CA ASP A 38 -12.67 9.90 -6.44
C ASP A 38 -11.50 10.27 -7.37
N HIS A 39 -10.61 9.32 -7.68
CA HIS A 39 -9.39 9.53 -8.47
C HIS A 39 -8.52 10.69 -7.95
N THR A 40 -8.63 11.03 -6.66
CA THR A 40 -7.81 12.08 -6.07
C THR A 40 -6.43 11.55 -5.74
N ARG A 41 -5.42 12.37 -6.06
CA ARG A 41 -4.03 12.07 -5.72
C ARG A 41 -3.69 12.65 -4.37
N ASN A 42 -3.16 11.80 -3.50
CA ASN A 42 -2.75 12.17 -2.16
C ASN A 42 -1.33 11.67 -1.90
N THR A 43 -0.55 12.48 -1.18
CA THR A 43 0.76 12.07 -0.69
C THR A 43 0.60 11.62 0.75
N ILE A 44 0.96 10.37 1.04
CA ILE A 44 0.90 9.82 2.39
C ILE A 44 2.28 9.30 2.81
N GLN A 45 2.52 9.26 4.12
CA GLN A 45 3.71 8.62 4.66
C GLN A 45 3.58 7.10 4.50
N CYS A 46 4.70 6.40 4.31
CA CYS A 46 4.66 4.94 4.28
C CYS A 46 4.13 4.33 5.59
N ASP A 47 4.30 5.04 6.71
CA ASP A 47 3.79 4.64 8.02
C ASP A 47 2.25 4.72 8.12
N ASP A 48 1.61 5.54 7.29
CA ASP A 48 0.14 5.64 7.22
C ASP A 48 -0.51 4.55 6.36
N ILE A 49 0.31 3.72 5.69
CA ILE A 49 -0.15 2.58 4.92
C ILE A 49 -0.46 1.44 5.89
N THR A 50 -1.75 1.15 6.02
CA THR A 50 -2.23 0.03 6.82
C THR A 50 -1.87 -1.25 6.08
N ASP A 51 -0.74 -1.86 6.47
CA ASP A 51 -0.41 -3.20 6.04
C ASP A 51 -1.34 -4.15 6.79
N GLN A 52 -2.40 -4.61 6.13
CA GLN A 52 -3.01 -5.87 6.50
C GLN A 52 -2.21 -6.96 5.79
N PRO A 53 -1.20 -7.57 6.43
CA PRO A 53 -0.63 -8.79 5.90
C PRO A 53 -1.80 -9.76 5.77
N GLN A 54 -2.20 -10.07 4.54
CA GLN A 54 -3.11 -11.17 4.25
C GLN A 54 -2.35 -12.45 4.62
N LEU A 55 -2.37 -12.76 5.93
CA LEU A 55 -1.85 -13.99 6.50
C LEU A 55 -2.72 -15.14 5.95
N HIS A 56 -2.36 -15.65 4.77
CA HIS A 56 -2.66 -17.03 4.43
C HIS A 56 -1.53 -17.94 4.96
N THR A 57 -1.23 -17.85 6.26
CA THR A 57 -0.51 -18.91 6.98
C THR A 57 -1.48 -20.06 7.22
N GLY A 58 -1.76 -20.83 6.17
CA GLY A 58 -2.74 -21.91 6.27
C GLY A 58 -2.78 -22.87 5.10
N CYS A 59 -1.69 -23.02 4.34
CA CYS A 59 -1.61 -24.04 3.30
C CYS A 59 -0.34 -24.88 3.42
N ASP A 60 0.07 -25.20 4.65
CA ASP A 60 0.99 -26.31 4.91
C ASP A 60 0.17 -27.50 5.40
N SER A 61 -0.29 -28.33 4.48
CA SER A 61 -0.44 -29.80 4.57
C SER A 61 -1.61 -30.30 3.74
N TYR A 62 -1.31 -30.91 2.59
CA TYR A 62 -2.10 -32.04 2.12
C TYR A 62 -1.21 -33.27 2.21
N TYR A 63 -1.65 -34.20 3.07
CA TYR A 63 -1.14 -35.56 3.23
C TYR A 63 -1.17 -36.34 1.91
#